data_AF-A0A2L2YSA0-F1
#
_entry.id   AF-A0A2L2YSA0-F1
#
_cell.length_a   1.000
_cell.length_b   1.000
_cell.length_c   1.000
_cell.angle_alpha   90.00
_cell.angle_beta   90.00
_cell.angle_gamma   90.00
#
_symmetry.space_group_name_H-M   'P 1'
#
loop_
_entity.id
_entity.type
_entity.pdbx_description
1 polymer ?
#
loop_
_entity_poly.entity_id
_entity_poly.type
_entity_poly.pdbx_seq_one_letter_code
_entity_poly.pdbx_strand_id
1 'polypeptide(L)'
;YLAPKLGVDVLNWHYTESGHGKGAPDGVGGCLKRIADSLVGRGKDLHNFNTFADELTVNSKKINVIKIASKCIENIDKLLPRNIAAFKGTMRIHQITWTNDDPFILQARSLSWIL
;
A
#
# COMPACT_ATOMS: atom_id res chain seq x y z
N TYR A 1 -15.76 8.03 6.48
CA TYR A 1 -15.96 8.05 5.02
C TYR A 1 -15.45 6.78 4.33
N LEU A 2 -14.24 6.27 4.66
CA LEU A 2 -13.65 5.09 4.02
C LEU A 2 -14.31 3.75 4.41
N ALA A 3 -14.51 3.48 5.70
CA ALA A 3 -15.03 2.18 6.13
C ALA A 3 -16.44 1.84 5.61
N PRO A 4 -17.43 2.75 5.65
CA PRO A 4 -18.75 2.49 5.04
C PRO A 4 -18.69 2.30 3.52
N LYS A 5 -17.74 2.93 2.84
CA LYS A 5 -17.54 2.79 1.39
C LYS A 5 -16.89 1.47 1.00
N LEU A 6 -16.03 0.94 1.87
CA LEU A 6 -15.33 -0.33 1.66
C LEU A 6 -16.12 -1.52 2.19
N GLY A 7 -17.20 -1.30 2.95
CA GLY A 7 -18.02 -2.37 3.53
C GLY A 7 -17.24 -3.23 4.54
N VAL A 8 -16.37 -2.60 5.33
CA VAL A 8 -15.49 -3.29 6.30
C VAL A 8 -15.85 -2.93 7.73
N ASP A 9 -15.85 -3.93 8.61
CA ASP A 9 -16.14 -3.76 10.04
C ASP A 9 -14.93 -3.28 10.85
N VAL A 10 -13.73 -3.48 10.32
CA VAL A 10 -12.47 -3.08 10.97
C VAL A 10 -11.52 -2.50 9.93
N LEU A 11 -10.88 -1.39 10.29
CA LEU A 11 -9.83 -0.78 9.49
C LEU A 11 -8.58 -0.64 10.36
N ASN A 12 -7.49 -1.27 9.91
CA ASN A 12 -6.18 -1.12 10.52
C ASN A 12 -5.26 -0.43 9.52
N TRP A 13 -4.67 0.68 9.91
CA TRP A 13 -3.65 1.36 9.15
C TRP A 13 -2.33 1.31 9.91
N HIS A 14 -1.41 0.51 9.41
CA HIS A 14 -0.02 0.52 9.83
C HIS A 14 0.77 1.48 8.96
N TYR A 15 1.46 2.42 9.58
CA TYR A 15 2.46 3.22 8.88
C TYR A 15 3.78 3.16 9.64
N THR A 16 4.85 3.02 8.86
CA THR A 16 6.22 3.08 9.35
C THR A 16 6.76 4.45 9.01
N GLU A 17 7.34 5.11 9.99
CA GLU A 17 8.26 6.20 9.73
C GLU A 17 9.43 5.68 8.87
N SER A 18 9.92 6.47 7.91
CA SER A 18 10.94 6.06 6.92
C SER A 18 12.20 5.49 7.58
N GLY A 19 12.28 4.16 7.64
CA GLY A 19 13.44 3.39 8.06
C GLY A 19 14.05 2.62 6.89
N HIS A 20 15.34 2.32 6.99
CA HIS A 20 16.12 1.52 6.03
C HIS A 20 15.74 0.02 6.07
N GLY A 21 14.46 -0.29 6.24
CA GLY A 21 13.93 -1.62 6.50
C GLY A 21 12.71 -1.87 5.63
N LYS A 22 12.72 -2.99 4.92
CA LYS A 22 11.62 -3.48 4.11
C LYS A 22 10.33 -3.49 4.95
N GLY A 23 9.34 -2.70 4.55
CA GLY A 23 8.02 -2.64 5.19
C GLY A 23 7.02 -3.61 4.56
N ALA A 24 5.78 -3.59 5.05
CA ALA A 24 4.68 -4.34 4.45
C ALA A 24 4.51 -4.10 2.92
N PRO A 25 4.70 -2.86 2.40
CA PRO A 25 4.69 -2.61 0.95
C PRO A 25 5.73 -3.43 0.17
N ASP A 26 6.93 -3.63 0.73
CA ASP A 26 7.97 -4.43 0.10
C ASP A 26 7.58 -5.92 0.02
N GLY A 27 6.84 -6.41 1.01
CA GLY A 27 6.28 -7.77 1.00
C GLY A 27 5.26 -7.97 -0.12
N VAL A 28 4.37 -7.00 -0.31
CA VAL A 28 3.37 -6.99 -1.40
C VAL A 28 4.09 -6.90 -2.75
N GLY A 29 5.04 -5.98 -2.91
CA GLY A 29 5.86 -5.82 -4.11
C GLY A 29 6.66 -7.08 -4.44
N GLY A 30 7.28 -7.69 -3.44
CA GLY A 30 8.01 -8.95 -3.59
C GLY A 30 7.11 -10.13 -3.98
N CYS A 31 5.87 -10.17 -3.49
CA CYS A 31 4.87 -11.16 -3.90
C CYS A 31 4.50 -11.00 -5.39
N LEU A 32 4.15 -9.78 -5.81
CA LEU A 32 3.83 -9.48 -7.21
C LEU A 32 5.00 -9.76 -8.14
N LYS A 33 6.23 -9.42 -7.74
CA LYS A 33 7.44 -9.74 -8.49
C LYS A 33 7.59 -11.24 -8.70
N ARG A 34 7.44 -12.07 -7.65
CA ARG A 34 7.54 -13.54 -7.76
C ARG A 34 6.49 -14.11 -8.71
N ILE A 35 5.27 -13.55 -8.71
CA ILE A 35 4.21 -13.95 -9.65
C ILE A 35 4.66 -13.64 -11.08
N ALA A 36 5.12 -12.42 -11.34
CA ALA A 36 5.60 -12.03 -12.67
C ALA A 36 6.79 -12.90 -13.14
N ASP A 37 7.79 -13.11 -12.28
CA ASP A 37 8.94 -13.98 -12.57
C ASP A 37 8.47 -15.40 -12.93
N SER A 38 7.48 -15.94 -12.19
CA SER A 38 6.92 -17.26 -12.47
C SER A 38 6.13 -17.31 -13.78
N LEU A 39 5.47 -16.23 -14.20
CA LEU A 39 4.76 -16.18 -15.48
C LEU A 39 5.75 -16.14 -16.65
N VAL A 40 6.77 -15.29 -16.55
CA VAL A 40 7.85 -15.21 -17.55
C VAL A 40 8.60 -16.54 -17.65
N GLY A 41 8.92 -17.18 -16.52
CA GLY A 41 9.56 -18.50 -16.49
C GLY A 41 8.71 -19.62 -17.11
N ARG A 42 7.40 -19.41 -17.27
CA ARG A 42 6.49 -20.33 -17.97
C ARG A 42 6.26 -19.94 -19.44
N GLY A 43 7.04 -19.00 -19.97
CA GLY A 43 6.97 -18.55 -21.36
C GLY A 43 5.91 -17.48 -21.61
N LYS A 44 5.33 -16.87 -20.57
CA LYS A 44 4.37 -15.78 -20.74
C LYS A 44 5.09 -14.45 -20.94
N ASP A 45 4.78 -13.77 -22.03
CA ASP A 45 5.38 -12.48 -22.36
C ASP A 45 4.68 -11.32 -21.64
N LEU A 46 5.45 -10.54 -20.88
CA LEU A 46 5.01 -9.36 -20.12
C LEU A 46 5.67 -8.07 -20.67
N HIS A 47 5.59 -7.86 -21.99
CA HIS A 47 6.34 -6.81 -22.70
C HIS A 47 5.91 -5.35 -22.41
N ASN A 48 4.79 -5.11 -21.72
CA ASN A 48 4.33 -3.76 -21.41
C ASN A 48 3.58 -3.69 -20.07
N PHE A 49 3.40 -2.47 -19.56
CA PHE A 49 2.74 -2.20 -18.27
C PHE A 49 1.31 -2.73 -18.19
N ASN A 50 0.52 -2.60 -19.26
CA ASN A 50 -0.87 -3.05 -19.25
C ASN A 50 -0.94 -4.57 -19.13
N THR A 51 -0.20 -5.28 -19.99
CA THR A 51 -0.10 -6.75 -19.94
C THR A 51 0.41 -7.20 -18.57
N PHE A 52 1.45 -6.56 -18.04
CA PHE A 52 1.98 -6.85 -16.71
C PHE A 52 0.93 -6.69 -15.61
N ALA A 53 0.24 -5.54 -15.55
CA ALA A 53 -0.75 -5.27 -14.52
C ALA A 53 -2.01 -6.15 -14.66
N ASP A 54 -2.46 -6.44 -15.88
CA ASP A 54 -3.60 -7.35 -16.11
C ASP A 54 -3.27 -8.77 -15.66
N GLU A 55 -2.08 -9.27 -15.99
CA GLU A 55 -1.63 -10.59 -15.56
C GLU A 55 -1.46 -10.68 -14.05
N LEU A 56 -0.91 -9.64 -13.40
CA LEU A 56 -0.86 -9.61 -11.95
C LEU A 56 -2.26 -9.58 -11.33
N THR A 57 -3.21 -8.86 -11.91
CA THR A 57 -4.60 -8.82 -11.43
C THR A 57 -5.23 -10.21 -11.48
N VAL A 58 -5.04 -10.94 -12.58
CA VAL A 58 -5.58 -12.30 -12.74
C VAL A 58 -4.90 -13.30 -11.80
N ASN A 59 -3.59 -13.18 -11.60
CA ASN A 59 -2.80 -14.19 -10.88
C ASN A 59 -2.62 -13.89 -9.38
N SER A 60 -3.03 -12.72 -8.88
CA SER A 60 -2.90 -12.34 -7.47
C SER A 60 -4.25 -12.23 -6.75
N LYS A 61 -4.80 -13.36 -6.31
CA LYS A 61 -6.13 -13.44 -5.65
C LYS A 61 -6.29 -12.61 -4.37
N LYS A 62 -5.18 -12.22 -3.73
CA LYS A 62 -5.17 -11.51 -2.43
C LYS A 62 -4.65 -10.07 -2.54
N ILE A 63 -4.28 -9.62 -3.74
CA ILE A 63 -3.69 -8.29 -3.95
C ILE A 63 -4.48 -7.61 -5.06
N ASN A 64 -5.10 -6.47 -4.72
CA ASN A 64 -5.79 -5.67 -5.72
C ASN A 64 -4.77 -4.80 -6.45
N VAL A 65 -4.65 -5.00 -7.76
CA VAL A 65 -3.79 -4.19 -8.63
C VAL A 65 -4.67 -3.15 -9.33
N ILE A 66 -4.37 -1.87 -9.10
CA ILE A 66 -5.14 -0.75 -9.66
C ILE A 66 -4.22 0.04 -10.59
N LYS A 67 -4.65 0.22 -11.85
CA LYS A 67 -3.95 1.05 -12.83
C LYS A 67 -4.31 2.52 -12.58
N ILE A 68 -3.30 3.36 -12.36
CA ILE A 68 -3.47 4.80 -12.18
C ILE A 68 -2.90 5.49 -13.42
N ALA A 69 -3.71 6.33 -14.08
CA ALA A 69 -3.25 7.11 -15.21
C ALA A 69 -2.25 8.18 -14.75
N SER A 70 -1.19 8.42 -15.52
CA SER A 70 -0.18 9.45 -15.21
C SER A 70 -0.82 10.82 -14.98
N LYS A 71 -1.91 11.13 -15.68
CA LYS A 71 -2.65 12.39 -15.50
C LYS A 71 -3.20 12.57 -14.09
N CYS A 72 -3.62 11.49 -13.44
CA CYS A 72 -4.11 11.55 -12.06
C CYS A 72 -2.97 11.94 -11.11
N ILE A 73 -1.77 11.40 -11.33
CA ILE A 73 -0.58 11.72 -10.53
C ILE A 73 -0.21 13.20 -10.70
N GLU A 74 -0.11 13.67 -11.95
CA GLU A 74 0.17 15.09 -12.24
C GLU A 74 -0.84 16.05 -11.60
N ASN A 75 -2.12 15.65 -11.57
CA ASN A 75 -3.16 16.48 -10.96
C ASN A 75 -2.99 16.56 -9.44
N ILE A 76 -2.59 15.47 -8.78
CA ILE A 76 -2.29 15.48 -7.35
C ILE A 76 -1.02 16.27 -7.04
N ASP A 77 0.04 16.14 -7.84
CA ASP A 77 1.29 16.88 -7.65
C ASP A 77 1.08 18.40 -7.69
N LYS A 78 0.16 18.87 -8.54
CA LYS A 78 -0.22 20.29 -8.59
C LYS A 78 -0.92 20.80 -7.34
N LEU A 79 -1.53 19.92 -6.55
CA LEU A 79 -2.21 20.25 -5.30
C LEU A 79 -1.24 20.24 -4.10
N LEU A 80 -0.07 19.62 -4.25
CA LEU A 80 0.92 19.54 -3.18
C LEU A 80 1.72 20.85 -3.07
N PRO A 81 1.90 21.40 -1.85
CA PRO A 81 2.81 22.53 -1.64
C PRO A 81 4.24 22.17 -2.05
N ARG A 82 4.96 23.09 -2.70
CA ARG A 82 6.35 22.84 -3.15
C ARG A 82 7.36 22.71 -2.01
N ASN A 83 7.04 23.24 -0.83
CA ASN A 83 7.92 23.26 0.36
C ASN A 83 7.30 22.44 1.50
N ILE A 84 7.09 21.15 1.27
CA ILE A 84 6.73 20.23 2.35
C ILE A 84 8.01 19.95 3.16
N ALA A 85 8.05 20.41 4.41
CA ALA A 85 9.15 20.10 5.31
C ALA A 85 9.19 18.59 5.56
N ALA A 86 10.38 17.98 5.39
CA ALA A 86 10.58 16.59 5.78
C ALA A 86 10.32 16.42 7.28
N PHE A 87 9.53 15.43 7.66
CA PHE A 87 9.24 15.16 9.06
C PHE A 87 10.50 14.63 9.76
N LYS A 88 10.93 15.31 10.83
CA LYS A 88 12.20 15.04 11.52
C LYS A 88 12.02 13.91 12.55
N GLY A 89 12.81 12.83 12.47
CA GLY A 89 12.94 11.82 13.54
C GLY A 89 12.30 10.46 13.30
N THR A 90 12.34 9.93 12.07
CA THR A 90 11.60 8.72 11.70
C THR A 90 12.25 7.39 12.09
N MET A 91 11.72 6.70 13.13
CA MET A 91 11.92 5.25 13.46
C MET A 91 10.85 4.71 14.47
N ARG A 92 9.54 4.91 14.22
CA ARG A 92 8.45 4.24 14.96
C ARG A 92 7.40 3.64 14.01
N ILE A 93 6.90 2.44 14.34
CA ILE A 93 5.72 1.87 13.68
C ILE A 93 4.50 2.33 14.47
N HIS A 94 3.55 2.91 13.76
CA HIS A 94 2.30 3.37 14.33
C HIS A 94 1.15 2.57 13.71
N GLN A 95 0.20 2.20 14.55
CA GLN A 95 -1.02 1.51 14.15
C GLN A 95 -2.19 2.40 14.53
N ILE A 96 -3.01 2.72 13.54
CA ILE A 96 -4.31 3.37 13.72
C ILE A 96 -5.38 2.31 13.48
N THR A 97 -6.25 2.09 14.45
CA THR A 97 -7.36 1.14 14.32
C THR A 97 -8.71 1.84 14.49
N TRP A 98 -9.66 1.39 13.69
CA TRP A 98 -11.07 1.78 13.74
C TRP A 98 -11.91 0.51 13.67
N THR A 99 -12.99 0.45 14.45
CA THR A 99 -13.94 -0.67 14.44
C THR A 99 -15.37 -0.14 14.34
N ASN A 100 -16.26 -0.97 13.83
CA ASN A 100 -17.69 -0.66 13.77
C ASN A 100 -18.35 -0.75 15.15
N ASP A 101 -17.75 -1.48 16.09
CA ASP A 101 -18.21 -1.55 17.48
C ASP A 101 -18.08 -0.20 18.21
N ASP A 102 -17.01 0.56 17.90
CA ASP A 102 -16.75 1.90 18.42
C ASP A 102 -16.50 2.91 17.28
N PRO A 103 -17.54 3.27 16.50
CA PRO A 103 -17.36 3.96 15.21
C PRO A 103 -16.84 5.39 15.36
N PHE A 104 -16.95 5.97 16.56
CA PHE A 104 -16.50 7.32 16.89
C PHE A 104 -15.09 7.35 17.52
N ILE A 105 -14.48 6.19 17.79
CA ILE A 105 -13.19 6.11 18.46
C ILE A 105 -12.14 5.66 17.44
N LEU A 106 -11.09 6.46 17.33
CA LEU A 106 -9.88 6.08 16.62
C LEU A 106 -8.82 5.70 17.66
N GLN A 107 -8.32 4.47 17.62
CA GLN A 107 -7.27 4.03 18.53
C GLN A 107 -5.91 4.16 17.84
N ALA A 108 -4.98 4.89 18.45
CA ALA A 108 -3.60 4.97 17.99
C ALA A 108 -2.69 4.18 18.93
N ARG A 109 -1.85 3.31 18.37
CA ARG A 109 -0.89 2.48 19.12
C ARG A 109 0.49 2.63 18.52
N SER A 110 1.50 2.82 19.36
CA SER A 110 2.90 2.70 18.93
C SER A 110 3.34 1.26 19.14
N LEU A 111 3.81 0.62 18.07
CA LEU A 111 4.33 -0.74 18.10
C LEU A 111 5.86 -0.64 18.16
N SER A 112 6.43 -0.79 19.35
CA SER A 112 7.88 -0.95 19.54
C SER A 112 8.21 -2.43 19.66
N TRP A 113 9.29 -2.87 19.02
CA TRP A 113 9.88 -4.19 19.29
C TRP A 113 10.39 -4.19 20.73
N ILE A 114 9.84 -5.07 21.57
CA ILE A 114 10.52 -5.51 22.80
C ILE A 114 11.46 -6.63 22.35
N LEU A 115 12.76 -6.41 22.49
CA LEU A 115 13.76 -7.48 22.54
C LEU A 115 13.65 -8.17 23.90
#